data_AF-A0A670YB56-F1
#
_entry.id   AF-A0A670YB56-F1
#
_cell.length_a   1.000
_cell.length_b   1.000
_cell.length_c   1.000
_cell.angle_alpha   90.00
_cell.angle_beta   90.00
_cell.angle_gamma   90.00
#
_symmetry.space_group_name_H-M   'P 1'
#
loop_
_entity.id
_entity.type
_entity.pdbx_description
1 polymer ?
#
loop_
_entity_poly.entity_id
_entity_poly.type
_entity_poly.pdbx_seq_one_letter_code
_entity_poly.pdbx_strand_id
1 'polypeptide(L)'
;MGEPALKNLAFTCLFLLLGMMLVAASFKICAFNIQSFGQAKAANQRVMRALVQILSRCDISAVQEVRDSKGLAIQALLQKLNSQQAAEVACSTAL
;
A
#
# COMPACT_ATOMS: atom_id res chain seq x y z
N MET A 1 -5.65 -8.14 -51.91
CA MET A 1 -6.92 -7.82 -51.22
C MET A 1 -7.04 -8.65 -49.93
N GLY A 2 -6.06 -8.60 -49.03
CA GLY A 2 -6.02 -9.51 -47.87
C GLY A 2 -5.02 -9.06 -46.81
N GLU A 3 -5.35 -7.99 -46.09
CA GLU A 3 -4.61 -7.52 -44.91
C GLU A 3 -5.46 -6.79 -43.81
N PRO A 4 -6.76 -6.44 -43.98
CA PRO A 4 -7.46 -5.64 -42.95
C PRO A 4 -7.84 -6.46 -41.72
N ALA A 5 -8.06 -7.77 -41.86
CA ALA A 5 -8.49 -8.62 -40.76
C ALA A 5 -7.39 -8.83 -39.70
N LEU A 6 -6.12 -8.91 -40.12
CA LEU A 6 -4.99 -9.11 -39.21
C LEU A 6 -4.74 -7.87 -38.34
N LYS A 7 -4.85 -6.67 -38.93
CA LYS A 7 -4.69 -5.40 -38.22
C LYS A 7 -5.81 -5.17 -37.20
N ASN A 8 -7.05 -5.47 -37.59
CA ASN A 8 -8.20 -5.36 -36.70
C ASN A 8 -8.12 -6.36 -35.54
N LEU A 9 -7.69 -7.60 -35.82
CA LEU A 9 -7.47 -8.62 -34.79
C LEU A 9 -6.32 -8.25 -33.84
N ALA A 10 -5.23 -7.69 -34.37
CA ALA A 10 -4.12 -7.19 -33.55
C ALA A 10 -4.58 -6.03 -32.65
N PHE A 11 -5.40 -5.12 -33.15
CA PHE A 11 -5.94 -3.99 -32.39
C PHE A 11 -6.88 -4.46 -31.26
N THR A 12 -7.76 -5.42 -31.53
CA THR A 12 -8.63 -6.00 -30.48
C THR A 12 -7.83 -6.78 -29.45
N CYS A 13 -6.83 -7.56 -29.86
CA CYS A 13 -5.92 -8.22 -28.92
C CYS A 13 -5.15 -7.20 -28.06
N LEU A 14 -4.67 -6.09 -28.64
CA LEU A 14 -3.99 -5.03 -27.89
C LEU A 14 -4.91 -4.37 -26.87
N PHE A 15 -6.15 -4.04 -27.26
CA PHE A 15 -7.15 -3.49 -26.35
C PHE A 15 -7.53 -4.47 -25.22
N LEU A 16 -7.68 -5.76 -25.54
CA LEU A 16 -7.93 -6.82 -24.55
C LEU A 16 -6.78 -6.97 -23.57
N LEU A 17 -5.53 -7.02 -24.07
CA LEU A 17 -4.34 -7.09 -23.22
C LEU A 17 -4.21 -5.85 -22.34
N LEU A 18 -4.44 -4.65 -22.88
CA LEU A 18 -4.41 -3.41 -22.09
C LEU A 18 -5.51 -3.39 -21.02
N GLY A 19 -6.72 -3.84 -21.35
CA GLY A 19 -7.82 -3.99 -20.39
C GLY A 19 -7.52 -4.99 -19.27
N MET A 20 -6.93 -6.14 -19.62
CA MET A 20 -6.50 -7.15 -18.64
C MET A 20 -5.40 -6.61 -17.71
N MET A 21 -4.43 -5.87 -18.24
CA MET A 21 -3.37 -5.24 -17.46
C MET A 21 -3.91 -4.17 -16.51
N LEU A 22 -4.95 -3.44 -16.91
CA LEU A 22 -5.62 -2.45 -16.06
C LEU A 22 -6.33 -3.09 -14.86
N VAL A 23 -6.94 -4.27 -15.07
CA VAL A 23 -7.64 -5.04 -14.02
C VAL A 23 -6.65 -5.83 -13.15
N ALA A 24 -5.43 -6.07 -13.61
CA ALA A 24 -4.40 -6.80 -12.86
C ALA A 24 -3.85 -6.05 -11.64
N ALA A 25 -4.28 -4.81 -11.38
CA ALA A 25 -3.93 -4.08 -10.16
C ALA A 25 -4.50 -4.81 -8.92
N SER A 26 -3.62 -5.41 -8.11
CA SER A 26 -4.01 -6.12 -6.90
C SER A 26 -4.30 -5.15 -5.75
N PHE A 27 -5.51 -5.18 -5.20
CA PHE A 27 -5.90 -4.43 -4.00
C PHE A 27 -5.61 -5.26 -2.74
N LYS A 28 -4.76 -4.75 -1.84
CA LYS A 28 -4.25 -5.47 -0.66
C LYS A 28 -4.89 -4.93 0.61
N ILE A 29 -5.65 -5.80 1.28
CA ILE A 29 -6.25 -5.53 2.59
C ILE A 29 -5.54 -6.37 3.63
N CYS A 30 -5.12 -5.76 4.73
CA CYS A 30 -4.40 -6.42 5.80
C CYS A 30 -5.05 -6.18 7.16
N ALA A 31 -4.99 -7.16 8.06
CA ALA A 31 -5.45 -7.03 9.44
C ALA A 31 -4.36 -7.53 10.39
N PHE A 32 -3.93 -6.67 11.31
CA PHE A 32 -2.88 -6.98 12.27
C PHE A 32 -3.39 -6.80 13.68
N ASN A 33 -3.34 -7.88 14.45
CA ASN A 33 -3.47 -7.79 15.90
C ASN A 33 -2.11 -7.51 16.51
N ILE A 34 -1.93 -6.29 17.02
CA ILE A 34 -0.70 -5.88 17.69
C ILE A 34 -0.98 -5.93 19.19
N GLN A 35 -0.65 -7.06 19.82
CA GLN A 35 -0.99 -7.33 21.22
C GLN A 35 -0.75 -6.13 22.13
N SER A 36 -1.78 -5.59 22.79
CA SER A 36 -1.64 -4.41 23.66
C SER A 36 -0.85 -3.25 23.02
N PHE A 37 -1.22 -2.82 21.80
CA PHE A 37 -0.56 -1.71 21.14
C PHE A 37 -0.84 -0.38 21.85
N GLY A 38 0.21 0.23 22.38
CA GLY A 38 0.15 1.51 23.07
C GLY A 38 1.54 2.14 23.16
N GLN A 39 1.70 3.14 24.03
CA GLN A 39 2.92 3.96 24.10
C GLN A 39 4.21 3.15 24.28
N ALA A 40 4.19 2.11 25.12
CA ALA A 40 5.35 1.26 25.35
C ALA A 40 5.83 0.54 24.07
N LYS A 41 4.89 0.04 23.25
CA LYS A 41 5.22 -0.59 21.95
C LYS A 41 5.59 0.45 20.89
N ALA A 42 4.93 1.60 20.88
CA ALA A 42 5.25 2.69 19.96
C ALA A 42 6.64 3.31 20.24
N ALA A 43 7.11 3.31 21.48
CA ALA A 43 8.46 3.76 21.83
C ALA A 43 9.56 2.81 21.30
N ASN A 44 9.21 1.54 21.01
CA ASN A 44 10.16 0.57 20.49
C ASN A 44 10.37 0.76 18.97
N GLN A 45 11.51 1.36 18.62
CA GLN A 45 11.89 1.66 17.24
C GLN A 45 12.02 0.43 16.33
N ARG A 46 12.26 -0.77 16.87
CA ARG A 46 12.28 -2.00 16.05
C ARG A 46 10.86 -2.43 15.68
N VAL A 47 9.94 -2.38 16.64
CA VAL A 47 8.52 -2.68 16.42
C VAL A 47 7.92 -1.70 15.44
N MET A 48 8.10 -0.39 15.66
CA MET A 48 7.55 0.63 14.77
C MET A 48 8.07 0.53 13.33
N ARG A 49 9.36 0.22 13.15
CA ARG A 49 9.91 0.00 11.81
C ARG A 49 9.26 -1.21 11.13
N ALA A 50 9.11 -2.33 11.82
CA ALA A 50 8.46 -3.50 11.27
C ALA A 50 6.99 -3.22 10.91
N LEU A 51 6.25 -2.53 11.79
CA LEU A 51 4.86 -2.16 11.54
C LEU A 51 4.73 -1.27 10.30
N VAL A 52 5.58 -0.26 10.17
CA VAL A 52 5.56 0.62 9.00
C VAL A 52 5.84 -0.15 7.71
N GLN A 53 6.86 -1.02 7.68
CA GLN A 53 7.20 -1.84 6.52
C GLN A 53 6.08 -2.80 6.10
N ILE A 54 5.31 -3.30 7.06
CA ILE A 54 4.22 -4.23 6.80
C ILE A 54 2.99 -3.46 6.31
N LEU A 55 2.62 -2.39 7.01
CA LEU A 55 1.41 -1.60 6.73
C LEU A 55 1.53 -0.79 5.44
N SER A 56 2.73 -0.34 5.05
CA SER A 56 2.95 0.39 3.80
C SER A 56 2.71 -0.44 2.54
N ARG A 57 2.62 -1.77 2.66
CA ARG A 57 2.36 -2.69 1.54
C ARG A 57 0.88 -2.92 1.27
N CYS A 58 0.01 -2.40 2.13
CA CYS A 58 -1.42 -2.64 2.12
C CYS A 58 -2.15 -1.34 1.79
N ASP A 59 -3.14 -1.41 0.91
CA ASP A 59 -3.99 -0.26 0.57
C ASP A 59 -4.94 0.08 1.72
N ILE A 60 -5.43 -0.95 2.41
CA ILE A 60 -6.23 -0.81 3.64
C ILE A 60 -5.63 -1.70 4.73
N SER A 61 -5.46 -1.15 5.93
CA SER A 61 -4.98 -1.89 7.09
C SER A 61 -5.88 -1.70 8.30
N ALA A 62 -6.26 -2.80 8.96
CA ALA A 62 -6.96 -2.79 10.24
C ALA A 62 -6.00 -3.18 11.38
N VAL A 63 -5.83 -2.30 12.38
CA VAL A 63 -5.00 -2.55 13.56
C VAL A 63 -5.88 -2.83 14.77
N GLN A 64 -5.65 -3.96 15.44
CA GLN A 64 -6.43 -4.44 16.58
C GLN A 64 -5.60 -4.45 17.87
N GLU A 65 -6.30 -4.57 19.00
CA GLU A 65 -5.74 -4.50 20.36
C GLU A 65 -5.03 -3.18 20.69
N VAL A 66 -5.53 -2.07 20.15
CA VAL A 66 -5.08 -0.73 20.50
C VAL A 66 -5.47 -0.43 21.94
N ARG A 67 -4.48 -0.40 22.82
CA ARG A 67 -4.57 0.02 24.23
C ARG A 67 -3.84 1.34 24.40
N ASP A 68 -4.39 2.38 23.77
CA ASP A 68 -3.83 3.73 23.80
C ASP A 68 -4.91 4.78 24.08
N SER A 69 -5.17 5.04 25.35
CA SER A 69 -6.20 5.99 25.78
C SER A 69 -5.90 7.45 25.39
N LYS A 70 -4.62 7.78 25.14
CA LYS A 70 -4.18 9.14 24.76
C LYS A 70 -4.05 9.33 23.25
N GLY A 71 -4.12 8.26 22.46
CA GLY A 71 -3.97 8.30 20.99
C GLY A 71 -2.56 8.59 20.46
N LEU A 72 -1.54 8.83 21.32
CA LEU A 72 -0.21 9.23 20.84
C LEU A 72 0.55 8.08 20.15
N ALA A 73 0.26 6.81 20.48
CA ALA A 73 0.89 5.65 19.86
C ALA A 73 0.39 5.48 18.41
N ILE A 74 -0.92 5.65 18.21
CA ILE A 74 -1.52 5.66 16.87
C ILE A 74 -1.03 6.89 16.08
N GLN A 75 -0.98 8.06 16.71
CA GLN A 75 -0.48 9.27 16.04
C GLN A 75 1.00 9.11 15.61
N ALA A 76 1.85 8.55 16.46
CA ALA A 76 3.24 8.26 16.12
C ALA A 76 3.36 7.26 14.95
N LEU A 77 2.49 6.25 14.89
CA LEU A 77 2.45 5.30 13.77
C LEU A 77 2.04 5.96 12.46
N LEU A 78 0.98 6.76 12.48
CA LEU A 78 0.51 7.51 11.31
C LEU A 78 1.54 8.52 10.83
N GLN A 79 2.18 9.26 11.73
CA GLN A 79 3.26 10.19 11.37
C GLN A 79 4.41 9.46 10.65
N LYS A 80 4.79 8.27 11.13
CA LYS A 80 5.86 7.49 10.51
C LYS A 80 5.46 6.95 9.13
N LEU A 81 4.24 6.43 8.98
CA LEU A 81 3.69 5.98 7.70
C LEU A 81 3.64 7.12 6.68
N ASN A 82 3.07 8.27 7.07
CA ASN A 82 2.95 9.43 6.19
C ASN A 82 4.32 10.00 5.79
N SER A 83 5.32 9.95 6.69
CA SER A 83 6.69 10.37 6.36
C SER A 83 7.38 9.46 5.33
N GLN A 84 7.05 8.16 5.31
CA GLN A 84 7.56 7.26 4.27
C GLN A 84 6.89 7.53 2.92
N GLN A 85 5.55 7.71 2.91
CA GLN A 85 4.83 8.05 1.69
C GLN A 85 5.36 9.34 1.06
N ALA A 86 5.61 10.38 1.88
CA ALA A 86 6.17 11.64 1.41
C ALA A 86 7.56 11.47 0.78
N ALA A 87 8.42 10.62 1.37
CA ALA A 87 9.73 10.30 0.80
C ALA A 87 9.63 9.50 -0.51
N GLU A 88 8.68 8.57 -0.60
CA GLU A 88 8.46 7.75 -1.79
C GLU A 88 7.88 8.57 -2.96
N VAL A 89 6.96 9.50 -2.67
CA VAL A 89 6.42 10.47 -3.63
C VAL A 89 7.51 11.43 -4.10
N ALA A 90 8.32 11.99 -3.19
CA ALA A 90 9.41 12.90 -3.55
C ALA A 90 10.49 12.23 -4.41
N CYS A 91 10.77 10.94 -4.17
CA CYS A 91 11.69 10.15 -5.01
C CYS A 91 11.11 9.90 -6.41
N SER A 92 9.79 9.71 -6.52
CA SER A 92 9.11 9.43 -7.80
C SER A 92 8.93 10.67 -8.69
N THR A 93 8.88 11.88 -8.13
CA THR A 93 8.85 13.16 -8.88
C THR A 93 10.23 13.74 -9.18
N ALA A 94 11.32 13.10 -8.73
CA ALA A 94 12.69 13.49 -9.04
C ALA A 94 13.27 12.78 -10.29
N LEU A 95 12.45 12.00 -11.00
CA LEU A 95 12.72 11.42 -12.33
C LEU A 95 11.79 12.07 -13.36
#